data_AF-A0A9N7N9X7-F1
#
_entry.id   AF-A0A9N7N9X7-F1
#
_cell.length_a   1.000
_cell.length_b   1.000
_cell.length_c   1.000
_cell.angle_alpha   90.00
_cell.angle_beta   90.00
_cell.angle_gamma   90.00
#
_symmetry.space_group_name_H-M   'P 1'
#
loop_
_entity.id
_entity.type
_entity.pdbx_description
1 polymer ?
#
loop_
_entity_poly.entity_id
_entity_poly.type
_entity_poly.pdbx_seq_one_letter_code
_entity_poly.pdbx_strand_id
1 'polypeptide(L)'
;AVVRLRCNNTKYELVEQTRTDKNGYFLFMPLKLTTMAFHKCRVHLVSSPMGNCSVPTNFHGGVSGAALVPSPTPPAKPVPVQFFNVGPFAFEPHKILPCRHY
;
A
#
# COMPACT_ATOMS: atom_id res chain seq x y z
N ALA A 1 -1.03 -10.46 2.30
CA ALA A 1 -1.73 -9.42 3.07
C ALA A 1 -2.74 -8.72 2.20
N VAL A 2 -3.73 -8.06 2.79
CA VAL A 2 -4.66 -7.16 2.09
C VAL A 2 -4.23 -5.73 2.36
N VAL A 3 -4.15 -4.94 1.29
CA VAL A 3 -3.86 -3.51 1.34
C VAL A 3 -4.96 -2.75 0.62
N ARG A 4 -5.19 -1.50 1.04
CA ARG A 4 -6.24 -0.62 0.50
C ARG A 4 -5.67 0.70 0.04
N LEU A 5 -5.91 1.06 -1.21
CA LEU A 5 -5.71 2.40 -1.73
C LEU A 5 -6.99 3.21 -1.50
N ARG A 6 -6.87 4.36 -0.84
CA ARG A 6 -7.97 5.32 -0.65
C ARG A 6 -7.53 6.69 -1.16
N CYS A 7 -8.26 7.27 -2.09
CA CYS A 7 -8.05 8.65 -2.55
C CYS A 7 -9.26 9.48 -2.23
N ASN A 8 -9.07 10.53 -1.43
CA ASN A 8 -10.14 11.43 -1.04
C ASN A 8 -10.10 12.69 -1.92
N ASN A 9 -10.82 12.67 -3.05
CA ASN A 9 -10.95 13.84 -3.92
C ASN A 9 -12.28 14.55 -3.65
N THR A 10 -12.35 15.86 -3.92
CA THR A 10 -13.51 16.71 -3.61
C THR A 10 -14.79 16.30 -4.35
N LYS A 11 -14.69 15.48 -5.40
CA LYS A 11 -15.84 15.07 -6.24
C LYS A 11 -16.13 13.56 -6.18
N TYR A 12 -15.12 12.72 -5.96
CA TYR A 12 -15.26 11.26 -5.97
C TYR A 12 -14.25 10.61 -5.02
N GLU A 13 -14.71 9.67 -4.20
CA GLU A 13 -13.86 8.81 -3.39
C GLU A 13 -13.47 7.58 -4.21
N LEU A 14 -12.17 7.31 -4.33
CA LEU A 14 -11.65 6.07 -4.91
C LEU A 14 -11.20 5.16 -3.77
N VAL A 15 -11.76 3.95 -3.70
CA VAL A 15 -11.32 2.91 -2.77
C VAL A 15 -11.10 1.63 -3.56
N GLU A 16 -9.86 1.13 -3.56
CA GLU A 16 -9.51 -0.16 -4.14
C GLU A 16 -8.75 -1.00 -3.12
N GLN A 17 -8.92 -2.32 -3.18
CA GLN A 17 -8.15 -3.26 -2.36
C GLN A 17 -7.47 -4.27 -3.25
N THR A 18 -6.28 -4.70 -2.85
CA THR A 18 -5.56 -5.80 -3.50
C THR A 18 -4.88 -6.68 -2.47
N ARG A 19 -4.43 -7.85 -2.91
CA ARG A 19 -3.65 -8.79 -2.12
C ARG A 19 -2.19 -8.69 -2.51
N THR A 20 -1.31 -8.83 -1.53
CA THR A 20 0.12 -8.98 -1.78
C THR A 20 0.40 -10.33 -2.43
N ASP A 21 1.48 -10.40 -3.20
CA ASP A 21 2.04 -11.64 -3.72
C ASP A 21 2.78 -12.44 -2.62
N LYS A 22 3.42 -13.55 -3.03
CA LYS A 22 4.21 -14.43 -2.17
C LYS A 22 5.40 -13.76 -1.48
N ASN A 23 5.89 -12.65 -2.04
CA ASN A 23 7.04 -11.90 -1.54
C ASN A 23 6.60 -10.66 -0.73
N GLY A 24 5.29 -10.43 -0.58
CA GLY A 24 4.74 -9.27 0.13
C GLY A 24 4.59 -8.00 -0.72
N TYR A 25 4.83 -8.07 -2.03
CA TYR A 25 4.62 -6.91 -2.92
C TYR A 25 3.17 -6.77 -3.34
N PHE A 26 2.74 -5.55 -3.64
CA PHE A 26 1.42 -5.25 -4.15
C PHE A 26 1.49 -4.15 -5.22
N LEU A 27 0.46 -4.08 -6.07
CA LEU A 27 0.38 -3.11 -7.15
C LEU A 27 -1.08 -2.66 -7.34
N PHE A 28 -1.27 -1.36 -7.52
CA PHE A 28 -2.54 -0.74 -7.88
C PHE A 28 -2.40 -0.11 -9.27
N MET A 29 -3.37 -0.34 -10.15
CA MET A 29 -3.48 0.31 -11.47
C MET A 29 -4.88 0.92 -11.67
N PRO A 30 -5.25 1.94 -10.88
CA PRO A 30 -6.57 2.54 -10.94
C PRO A 30 -6.77 3.28 -12.28
N LEU A 31 -7.81 2.91 -13.05
CA LEU A 31 -8.09 3.52 -14.36
C LEU A 31 -8.44 5.01 -14.29
N LYS A 32 -9.06 5.46 -13.20
CA LYS A 32 -9.63 6.82 -13.07
C LYS A 32 -8.77 7.79 -12.26
N LEU A 33 -7.54 7.42 -11.91
CA LEU A 33 -6.67 8.26 -11.10
C LEU A 33 -5.66 9.02 -11.97
N THR A 34 -5.71 10.36 -11.92
CA THR A 34 -4.70 11.20 -12.57
C THR A 34 -3.50 11.39 -11.66
N THR A 35 -2.31 11.57 -12.26
CA THR A 35 -1.06 11.81 -11.51
C THR A 35 -1.13 13.07 -10.66
N MET A 36 -1.91 14.10 -11.02
CA MET A 36 -2.07 15.31 -10.21
C MET A 36 -2.77 15.06 -8.86
N ALA A 37 -3.64 14.06 -8.77
CA ALA A 37 -4.42 13.79 -7.56
C ALA A 37 -3.74 12.82 -6.57
N PHE A 38 -2.53 12.33 -6.89
CA PHE A 38 -1.83 11.30 -6.10
C PHE A 38 -1.61 11.70 -4.63
N HIS A 39 -1.38 12.99 -4.36
CA HIS A 39 -1.13 13.51 -3.02
C HIS A 39 -2.36 13.38 -2.08
N LYS A 40 -3.56 13.16 -2.64
CA LYS A 40 -4.80 12.89 -1.91
C LYS A 40 -5.03 11.40 -1.65
N CYS A 41 -4.13 10.54 -2.14
CA CYS A 41 -4.19 9.11 -1.97
C CYS A 41 -3.33 8.64 -0.80
N ARG A 42 -3.85 7.63 -0.09
CA ARG A 42 -3.18 6.92 0.98
C ARG A 42 -3.31 5.42 0.77
N VAL A 43 -2.24 4.68 1.09
CA VAL A 43 -2.29 3.21 1.14
C VAL A 43 -2.35 2.77 2.60
N HIS A 44 -3.29 1.88 2.91
CA HIS A 44 -3.51 1.34 4.25
C HIS A 44 -3.27 -0.17 4.26
N LEU A 45 -2.62 -0.64 5.32
CA LEU A 45 -2.52 -2.04 5.68
C LEU A 45 -3.83 -2.49 6.34
N VAL A 46 -4.48 -3.51 5.77
CA VAL A 46 -5.81 -3.94 6.21
C VAL A 46 -5.74 -5.22 7.03
N SER A 47 -5.19 -6.29 6.47
CA SER A 47 -5.15 -7.59 7.13
C SER A 47 -4.03 -8.48 6.66
N SER A 48 -3.60 -9.39 7.53
CA SER A 48 -2.56 -10.38 7.25
C SER A 48 -3.16 -11.70 6.83
N PRO A 49 -2.50 -12.49 5.95
CA PRO A 49 -2.90 -13.86 5.69
C PRO A 49 -2.43 -14.81 6.81
N MET A 50 -1.57 -14.35 7.72
CA MET A 50 -1.01 -15.15 8.80
C MET A 50 -1.77 -14.91 10.10
N GLY A 51 -2.28 -15.96 10.73
CA GLY A 51 -3.03 -15.84 11.99
C GLY A 51 -2.18 -15.28 13.14
N ASN A 52 -0.92 -15.73 13.27
CA ASN A 52 0.00 -15.30 14.34
C ASN A 52 0.55 -13.87 14.17
N CYS A 53 0.62 -13.37 12.94
CA CYS A 53 1.20 -12.07 12.60
C CYS A 53 0.13 -11.21 11.92
N SER A 54 -0.91 -10.83 12.66
CA SER A 54 -2.12 -10.20 12.10
C SER A 54 -2.49 -8.85 12.70
N VAL A 55 -1.71 -8.32 13.65
CA VAL A 55 -1.95 -7.00 14.24
C VAL A 55 -1.38 -5.93 13.30
N PRO A 56 -2.20 -5.09 12.64
CA PRO A 56 -1.68 -4.07 11.73
C PRO A 56 -0.94 -3.00 12.53
N THR A 57 0.28 -2.63 12.12
CA THR A 57 1.06 -1.58 12.76
C THR A 57 0.99 -0.27 11.98
N ASN A 58 1.30 0.83 12.66
CA ASN A 58 1.47 2.11 11.97
C ASN A 58 2.89 2.34 11.41
N PHE A 59 3.69 1.27 11.26
CA PHE A 59 4.99 1.35 10.62
C PHE A 59 4.85 1.86 9.18
N HIS A 60 5.64 2.88 8.82
CA HIS A 60 5.50 3.64 7.56
C HIS A 60 4.07 4.14 7.24
N GLY A 61 3.24 4.35 8.26
CA GLY A 61 1.86 4.80 8.07
C GLY A 61 0.89 3.68 7.67
N GLY A 62 1.20 2.41 7.96
CA GLY A 62 0.34 1.28 7.60
C GLY A 62 -1.12 1.44 8.05
N VAL A 63 -1.38 1.88 9.29
CA VAL A 63 -2.76 2.07 9.79
C VAL A 63 -3.31 3.44 9.37
N SER A 64 -2.56 4.51 9.62
CA SER A 64 -3.01 5.90 9.38
C SER A 64 -3.12 6.26 7.90
N GLY A 65 -2.46 5.51 7.03
CA GLY A 65 -2.38 5.73 5.59
C GLY A 65 -1.03 6.31 5.18
N ALA A 66 -0.30 5.59 4.34
CA ALA A 66 0.99 6.00 3.79
C ALA A 66 0.83 6.91 2.57
N ALA A 67 1.64 7.95 2.48
CA ALA A 67 1.71 8.84 1.32
C ALA A 67 2.36 8.13 0.13
N LEU A 68 1.81 8.34 -1.06
CA LEU A 68 2.45 7.94 -2.31
C LEU A 68 3.67 8.82 -2.58
N VAL A 69 4.82 8.20 -2.82
CA VAL A 69 6.09 8.87 -3.15
C VAL A 69 6.45 8.54 -4.60
N PRO A 70 6.65 9.52 -5.49
CA PRO A 70 7.07 9.25 -6.87
C PRO A 70 8.37 8.43 -6.88
N SER A 71 8.41 7.38 -7.70
CA SER A 71 9.62 6.60 -7.89
C SER A 71 10.70 7.46 -8.59
N PRO A 72 11.93 7.55 -8.05
CA PRO A 72 12.98 8.39 -8.62
C PRO A 72 13.56 7.84 -9.93
N THR A 73 13.31 6.57 -10.26
CA THR A 73 13.88 5.94 -11.45
C THR A 73 12.93 6.14 -12.63
N PRO A 74 13.27 6.98 -13.62
CA PRO A 74 12.59 6.92 -14.90
C PRO A 74 12.89 5.54 -15.52
N PRO A 75 11.88 4.83 -16.03
CA PRO A 75 12.13 3.59 -16.77
C PRO A 75 13.13 3.84 -17.91
N ALA A 76 13.94 2.84 -18.25
CA ALA A 76 14.97 2.91 -19.29
C ALA A 76 14.42 3.30 -20.69
N LYS A 77 13.09 3.29 -20.84
CA LYS A 77 12.35 3.84 -21.97
C LYS A 77 11.30 4.81 -21.39
N PRO A 78 10.99 5.93 -22.05
CA PRO A 78 9.90 6.79 -21.62
C PRO A 78 8.59 5.99 -21.65
N VAL A 79 8.08 5.63 -20.47
CA VAL A 79 6.77 5.00 -20.32
C VAL A 79 5.81 6.10 -19.88
N PRO A 80 4.59 6.19 -20.45
CA PRO A 80 3.61 7.22 -20.08
C PRO A 80 3.02 7.04 -18.66
N VAL A 81 3.63 6.20 -17.82
CA VAL A 81 3.14 5.86 -16.47
C VAL A 81 4.16 6.30 -15.43
N GLN A 82 3.68 7.04 -14.42
CA GLN A 82 4.46 7.39 -13.25
C GLN A 82 4.27 6.30 -12.20
N PHE A 83 5.38 5.68 -11.76
CA PHE A 83 5.35 4.78 -10.62
C PHE A 83 5.40 5.56 -9.31
N PHE A 84 4.67 5.08 -8.32
CA PHE A 84 4.67 5.58 -6.96
C PHE A 84 4.94 4.43 -6.00
N ASN A 85 5.75 4.71 -5.00
CA ASN A 85 6.11 3.79 -3.93
C ASN A 85 5.49 4.25 -2.61
N VAL A 86 5.44 3.33 -1.67
CA VAL A 86 5.21 3.60 -0.25
C VAL A 86 6.28 2.86 0.55
N GLY A 87 6.48 3.23 1.81
CA GLY A 87 7.33 2.44 2.70
C GLY A 87 6.76 1.04 2.92
N PRO A 88 7.59 0.04 3.25
CA PRO A 88 7.10 -1.29 3.59
C PRO A 88 6.16 -1.23 4.79
N PHE A 89 5.13 -2.07 4.82
CA PHE A 89 4.24 -2.17 5.98
C PHE A 89 4.55 -3.42 6.79
N ALA A 90 4.23 -3.38 8.07
CA ALA A 90 4.48 -4.49 8.99
C ALA A 90 3.22 -4.85 9.78
N PHE A 91 3.08 -6.14 10.06
CA PHE A 91 2.21 -6.64 11.11
C PHE A 91 3.05 -6.98 12.32
N GLU A 92 2.48 -6.76 13.50
CA GLU A 92 3.01 -7.27 14.75
C GLU A 92 2.44 -8.66 15.03
N PRO A 93 3.19 -9.49 15.77
CA PRO A 93 2.67 -10.71 16.32
C PRO A 93 1.56 -10.41 17.33
N HIS A 94 0.61 -11.34 17.47
CA HIS A 94 -0.16 -11.36 18.72
C HIS A 94 0.78 -11.65 19.87
N LYS A 95 0.56 -11.01 21.03
CA LYS A 95 1.43 -11.01 22.25
C LYS A 95 1.92 -12.39 22.72
N ILE A 96 1.40 -13.49 22.16
CA ILE A 96 1.61 -14.87 22.56
C ILE A 96 2.64 -15.59 21.65
N LEU A 97 2.89 -15.16 20.40
CA LEU A 97 3.76 -15.91 19.47
C LEU A 97 4.48 -15.00 18.45
N PRO A 98 5.81 -15.11 18.25
CA PRO A 98 6.53 -14.31 17.26
C PRO A 98 6.10 -14.62 15.81
N CYS A 99 6.25 -13.64 14.92
CA CYS A 99 6.04 -13.84 13.50
C CYS A 99 7.09 -14.82 12.95
N ARG A 100 6.68 -15.79 12.13
CA ARG A 100 7.63 -16.62 11.38
C ARG A 100 8.05 -15.85 10.13
N HIS A 101 9.33 -15.52 10.02
CA HIS A 101 9.93 -15.03 8.78
C HIS A 101 10.15 -16.25 7.86
N TYR A 102 9.64 -16.20 6.63
CA TYR A 102 9.81 -17.23 5.60
C TYR A 102 10.45 -16.61 4.37
#